data_AF-A0AAE1LWZ9-F1
#
_entry.id   AF-A0AAE1LWZ9-F1
#
_cell.length_a   1.000
_cell.length_b   1.000
_cell.length_c   1.000
_cell.angle_alpha   90.00
_cell.angle_beta   90.00
_cell.angle_gamma   90.00
#
_symmetry.space_group_name_H-M   'P 1'
#
loop_
_entity.id
_entity.type
_entity.pdbx_description
1 polymer ?
#
loop_
_entity_poly.entity_id
_entity_poly.type
_entity_poly.pdbx_seq_one_letter_code
_entity_poly.pdbx_strand_id
1 'polypeptide(L)'
;MSRIAATTEPGHCHYWKPCALQINDEFFGGKSLGLPTDITTMIQVHRESDRTSWLGFTILIPFATNNENNGFGICHEWARQVQSSRPKQDYKISIEFPTDSPFFIQQAEQSLLATLPDTTKRMCRLNVYLNEGTHVTVKGYGNPFNHPDHPSEGWINYNKPVVGDDVTLIDILERREFSFIVAAPDRVLEKYWSQELPGPFRYPYGEDHSWSLERYEEQLFKYRGPQFAAALTFDNDNEHLAAMTQSQVQDIMWLYKKIQQIAETRLRAYFVQVEDNSAFANEVYALVPLKDNFINKFWEIWPQLIKNESLQIQLFDGDGDKKPATWDAKVMEHPRDIAIMTHHQIRDNDLILRVRRPRGADFEVHVFNNRAMANAALREDQNRWNTVSLKFDDQLKECKRKVDAVCMFHPRAQPSAAEAPQDIRFKMALHRALLRGNGFYDLLVRDEPYGRAPKRLPIVNYLDIDDDGFINALLLEVLPEDRTRFYNYMTKRPLGLGCISAGPGFGKTTAISVAAIGMAATLGKIYAFAPTHVATDTFAERLSRVTKTVTDRYNKGNSTRRRRALIVRGYKFRDEYDVFIGLLRNSRSRGTTATNWRADSN
;
A
#
# COMPACT_ATOMS: atom_id res chain seq x y z
N MET A 1 -7.19 2.68 33.03
CA MET A 1 -8.49 2.00 33.19
C MET A 1 -8.27 0.51 32.97
N SER A 2 -8.96 -0.31 33.76
CA SER A 2 -8.62 -1.71 34.07
C SER A 2 -8.57 -2.63 32.85
N ARG A 3 -7.56 -3.51 32.85
CA ARG A 3 -7.53 -4.71 32.00
C ARG A 3 -8.62 -5.65 32.50
N ILE A 4 -9.73 -5.74 31.76
CA ILE A 4 -10.68 -6.83 31.92
C ILE A 4 -9.97 -8.07 31.37
N ALA A 5 -9.73 -9.03 32.27
CA ALA A 5 -9.23 -10.35 31.92
C ALA A 5 -10.23 -11.01 30.97
N ALA A 6 -9.80 -11.21 29.72
CA ALA A 6 -10.51 -12.07 28.79
C ALA A 6 -10.48 -13.50 29.36
N THR A 7 -11.66 -14.00 29.67
CA THR A 7 -11.92 -15.41 29.98
C THR A 7 -11.37 -16.28 28.85
N THR A 8 -10.39 -17.12 29.16
CA THR A 8 -9.83 -18.13 28.27
C THR A 8 -10.86 -19.21 27.97
N GLU A 9 -11.57 -19.07 26.86
CA GLU A 9 -12.26 -20.21 26.22
C GLU A 9 -11.24 -21.19 25.61
N PRO A 10 -11.58 -22.49 25.47
CA PRO A 10 -10.62 -23.51 25.06
C PRO A 10 -10.21 -23.38 23.58
N GLY A 11 -9.00 -22.86 23.35
CA GLY A 11 -8.06 -23.29 22.31
C GLY A 11 -8.45 -23.13 20.83
N HIS A 12 -7.96 -22.07 20.20
CA HIS A 12 -7.76 -21.94 18.75
C HIS A 12 -6.87 -23.07 18.19
N CYS A 13 -7.41 -24.26 17.95
CA CYS A 13 -6.56 -25.40 17.59
C CYS A 13 -6.43 -25.53 16.06
N HIS A 14 -5.47 -24.78 15.50
CA HIS A 14 -4.95 -25.09 14.18
C HIS A 14 -4.39 -26.52 14.16
N TYR A 15 -4.59 -27.24 13.06
CA TYR A 15 -4.12 -28.61 12.89
C TYR A 15 -3.45 -28.77 11.53
N TRP A 16 -2.31 -29.45 11.51
CA TRP A 16 -1.58 -29.73 10.27
C TRP A 16 -0.89 -31.09 10.36
N LYS A 17 -1.02 -31.88 9.31
CA LYS A 17 -0.36 -33.19 9.20
C LYS A 17 0.17 -33.46 7.80
N PRO A 18 1.37 -34.07 7.70
CA PRO A 18 1.84 -34.63 6.45
C PRO A 18 0.83 -35.59 5.84
N CYS A 19 0.70 -35.54 4.52
CA CYS A 19 -0.11 -36.48 3.76
C CYS A 19 0.49 -36.75 2.38
N ALA A 20 -0.06 -37.74 1.67
CA ALA A 20 0.05 -37.91 0.23
C ALA A 20 -1.36 -37.91 -0.37
N LEU A 21 -1.53 -37.27 -1.53
CA LEU A 21 -2.77 -37.31 -2.29
C LEU A 21 -2.75 -38.54 -3.19
N GLN A 22 -3.75 -39.39 -3.11
CA GLN A 22 -3.91 -40.55 -3.98
C GLN A 22 -4.63 -40.13 -5.26
N ILE A 23 -4.03 -40.45 -6.40
CA ILE A 23 -4.55 -40.15 -7.73
C ILE A 23 -4.51 -41.46 -8.51
N ASN A 24 -5.68 -42.05 -8.74
CA ASN A 24 -5.81 -43.37 -9.32
C ASN A 24 -5.01 -44.36 -8.42
N ASP A 25 -4.06 -45.10 -8.99
CA ASP A 25 -3.20 -46.03 -8.26
C ASP A 25 -1.84 -45.42 -7.87
N GLU A 26 -1.63 -44.12 -8.07
CA GLU A 26 -0.38 -43.40 -7.77
C GLU A 26 -0.54 -42.36 -6.65
N PHE A 27 0.58 -41.85 -6.15
CA PHE A 27 0.62 -40.79 -5.15
C PHE A 27 1.23 -39.50 -5.70
N PHE A 28 0.56 -38.39 -5.42
CA PHE A 28 1.10 -37.06 -5.59
C PHE A 28 1.55 -36.47 -4.24
N GLY A 29 2.80 -36.03 -4.18
CA GLY A 29 3.41 -35.50 -2.98
C GLY A 29 3.75 -36.57 -1.94
N GLY A 30 3.80 -36.16 -0.67
CA GLY A 30 4.16 -37.07 0.43
C GLY A 30 5.65 -37.22 0.70
N LYS A 31 6.49 -36.24 0.33
CA LYS A 31 7.91 -36.18 0.77
C LYS A 31 8.09 -36.48 2.26
N SER A 32 7.25 -35.89 3.11
CA SER A 32 7.27 -36.09 4.56
C SER A 32 6.74 -37.46 5.04
N LEU A 33 6.17 -38.26 4.14
CA LEU A 33 5.84 -39.68 4.34
C LEU A 33 6.95 -40.61 3.85
N GLY A 34 8.00 -40.07 3.22
CA GLY A 34 9.14 -40.83 2.69
C GLY A 34 9.01 -41.20 1.21
N LEU A 35 7.95 -40.78 0.52
CA LEU A 35 7.78 -41.04 -0.91
C LEU A 35 8.90 -40.37 -1.72
N PRO A 36 9.36 -40.96 -2.84
CA PRO A 36 10.46 -40.46 -3.66
C PRO A 36 10.05 -39.24 -4.49
N THR A 37 9.70 -38.16 -3.81
CA THR A 37 9.28 -36.89 -4.41
C THR A 37 9.80 -35.72 -3.58
N ASP A 38 10.03 -34.59 -4.24
CA ASP A 38 10.36 -33.35 -3.58
C ASP A 38 9.13 -32.54 -3.13
N ILE A 39 7.93 -33.00 -3.49
CA ILE A 39 6.69 -32.29 -3.21
C ILE A 39 6.17 -32.63 -1.82
N THR A 40 5.98 -31.60 -1.00
CA THR A 40 5.38 -31.76 0.33
C THR A 40 3.89 -31.44 0.28
N THR A 41 3.08 -32.36 0.77
CA THR A 41 1.63 -32.19 0.90
C THR A 41 1.23 -32.31 2.37
N MET A 42 0.34 -31.43 2.81
CA MET A 42 -0.16 -31.41 4.18
C MET A 42 -1.66 -31.13 4.22
N ILE A 43 -2.39 -31.90 5.03
CA ILE A 43 -3.76 -31.57 5.41
C ILE A 43 -3.71 -30.45 6.45
N GLN A 44 -4.64 -29.51 6.39
CA GLN A 44 -4.70 -28.36 7.31
C GLN A 44 -6.12 -28.06 7.76
N VAL A 45 -6.24 -27.62 9.01
CA VAL A 45 -7.44 -26.97 9.56
C VAL A 45 -6.99 -25.69 10.27
N HIS A 46 -7.57 -24.57 9.87
CA HIS A 46 -7.27 -23.24 10.40
C HIS A 46 -8.53 -22.63 11.01
N ARG A 47 -8.42 -22.24 12.29
CA ARG A 47 -9.46 -21.53 13.02
C ARG A 47 -8.98 -20.11 13.34
N GLU A 48 -9.36 -19.16 12.49
CA GLU A 48 -8.93 -17.77 12.53
C GLU A 48 -10.04 -16.86 13.11
N SER A 49 -9.68 -15.75 13.74
CA SER A 49 -10.61 -14.72 14.23
C SER A 49 -10.81 -13.57 13.24
N ASP A 50 -9.71 -13.14 12.62
CA ASP A 50 -9.66 -11.95 11.76
C ASP A 50 -9.49 -12.33 10.28
N ARG A 51 -9.79 -13.60 9.95
CA ARG A 51 -9.73 -14.21 8.62
C ARG A 51 -10.73 -15.35 8.53
N THR A 52 -11.08 -15.74 7.30
CA THR A 52 -11.90 -16.91 7.08
C THR A 52 -11.16 -18.16 7.55
N SER A 53 -11.81 -18.90 8.44
CA SER A 53 -11.38 -20.23 8.85
C SER A 53 -11.60 -21.22 7.72
N TRP A 54 -10.73 -22.22 7.59
CA TRP A 54 -10.81 -23.17 6.48
C TRP A 54 -10.20 -24.52 6.85
N LEU A 55 -10.64 -25.56 6.15
CA LEU A 55 -10.05 -26.89 6.15
C LEU A 55 -9.71 -27.29 4.71
N GLY A 56 -8.67 -28.08 4.52
CA GLY A 56 -8.17 -28.36 3.19
C GLY A 56 -6.78 -28.97 3.20
N PHE A 57 -6.03 -28.73 2.13
CA PHE A 57 -4.65 -29.18 2.02
C PHE A 57 -3.76 -28.16 1.32
N THR A 58 -2.45 -28.32 1.47
CA THR A 58 -1.46 -27.47 0.81
C THR A 58 -0.46 -28.31 0.05
N ILE A 59 -0.05 -27.82 -1.11
CA ILE A 59 1.04 -28.34 -1.93
C ILE A 59 2.21 -27.37 -1.81
N LEU A 60 3.38 -27.88 -1.43
CA LEU A 60 4.64 -27.15 -1.34
C LEU A 60 5.63 -27.71 -2.35
N ILE A 61 6.11 -26.85 -3.24
CA ILE A 61 7.05 -27.17 -4.32
C ILE A 61 8.32 -26.34 -4.10
N PRO A 62 9.52 -26.94 -4.07
CA PRO A 62 10.74 -26.18 -3.79
C PRO A 62 11.07 -25.19 -4.91
N PHE A 63 11.48 -23.98 -4.54
CA PHE A 63 12.11 -23.04 -5.48
C PHE A 63 13.53 -23.51 -5.85
N ALA A 64 14.03 -23.07 -7.00
CA ALA A 64 15.44 -23.27 -7.33
C ALA A 64 16.35 -22.47 -6.38
N THR A 65 17.46 -23.08 -5.99
CA THR A 65 18.42 -22.53 -5.02
C THR A 65 19.14 -21.28 -5.50
N ASN A 66 19.28 -21.09 -6.82
CA ASN A 66 20.03 -19.98 -7.43
C ASN A 66 19.15 -18.88 -8.06
N ASN A 67 17.88 -18.78 -7.67
CA ASN A 67 16.90 -17.87 -8.28
C ASN A 67 17.32 -16.38 -8.28
N GLU A 68 17.98 -15.91 -7.21
CA GLU A 68 18.45 -14.53 -7.15
C GLU A 68 19.55 -14.25 -8.19
N ASN A 69 20.59 -15.08 -8.23
CA ASN A 69 21.73 -14.93 -9.15
C ASN A 69 21.32 -15.16 -10.61
N ASN A 70 20.29 -15.95 -10.86
CA ASN A 70 19.75 -16.15 -12.20
C ASN A 70 18.85 -14.99 -12.66
N GLY A 71 18.57 -14.01 -11.79
CA GLY A 71 17.74 -12.84 -12.09
C GLY A 71 16.23 -13.09 -11.99
N PHE A 72 15.78 -14.21 -11.42
CA PHE A 72 14.37 -14.39 -11.10
C PHE A 72 13.97 -13.50 -9.90
N GLY A 73 14.82 -13.48 -8.87
CA GLY A 73 14.62 -12.79 -7.60
C GLY A 73 14.27 -13.75 -6.46
N ILE A 74 13.99 -13.23 -5.27
CA ILE A 74 13.62 -14.00 -4.08
C ILE A 74 12.15 -13.76 -3.72
N CYS A 75 11.38 -14.83 -3.58
CA CYS A 75 10.04 -14.78 -3.02
C CYS A 75 10.12 -14.68 -1.50
N HIS A 76 9.33 -13.78 -0.90
CA HIS A 76 9.29 -13.59 0.55
C HIS A 76 7.91 -13.95 1.11
N GLU A 77 7.86 -14.34 2.37
CA GLU A 77 6.64 -14.47 3.14
C GLU A 77 6.69 -13.66 4.42
N TRP A 78 5.53 -13.15 4.81
CA TRP A 78 5.37 -12.43 6.07
C TRP A 78 5.18 -13.41 7.23
N ALA A 79 6.16 -13.47 8.12
CA ALA A 79 6.09 -14.24 9.35
C ALA A 79 5.44 -13.38 10.44
N ARG A 80 4.15 -13.64 10.72
CA ARG A 80 3.35 -12.89 11.72
C ARG A 80 3.97 -12.90 13.12
N GLN A 81 4.53 -14.02 13.55
CA GLN A 81 5.09 -14.18 14.91
C GLN A 81 6.24 -13.21 15.19
N VAL A 82 7.06 -12.92 14.17
CA VAL A 82 8.21 -12.01 14.25
C VAL A 82 7.95 -10.68 13.54
N GLN A 83 6.73 -10.47 13.03
CA GLN A 83 6.33 -9.30 12.23
C GLN A 83 7.40 -8.90 11.21
N SER A 84 7.89 -9.88 10.44
CA SER A 84 8.99 -9.67 9.50
C SER A 84 8.86 -10.55 8.27
N SER A 85 9.40 -10.09 7.14
CA SER A 85 9.49 -10.86 5.91
C SER A 85 10.71 -11.79 5.94
N ARG A 86 10.53 -13.05 5.55
CA ARG A 86 11.63 -14.01 5.34
C ARG A 86 11.59 -14.62 3.94
N PRO A 87 12.73 -15.02 3.36
CA PRO A 87 12.77 -15.76 2.11
C PRO A 87 11.94 -17.05 2.19
N LYS A 88 11.12 -17.31 1.18
CA LYS A 88 10.40 -18.57 1.01
C LYS A 88 11.32 -19.59 0.36
N GLN A 89 11.27 -20.81 0.88
CA GLN A 89 11.93 -21.97 0.28
C GLN A 89 11.00 -22.68 -0.71
N ASP A 90 9.69 -22.62 -0.46
CA ASP A 90 8.69 -23.31 -1.25
C ASP A 90 7.66 -22.37 -1.88
N TYR A 91 7.28 -22.71 -3.10
CA TYR A 91 6.05 -22.27 -3.73
C TYR A 91 4.87 -23.01 -3.11
N LYS A 92 3.92 -22.25 -2.57
CA LYS A 92 2.78 -22.78 -1.81
C LYS A 92 1.48 -22.58 -2.57
N ILE A 93 0.75 -23.67 -2.79
CA ILE A 93 -0.65 -23.65 -3.20
C ILE A 93 -1.48 -24.16 -2.02
N SER A 94 -2.50 -23.41 -1.62
CA SER A 94 -3.51 -23.84 -0.65
C SER A 94 -4.80 -24.17 -1.38
N ILE A 95 -5.40 -25.30 -1.01
CA ILE A 95 -6.68 -25.78 -1.53
C ILE A 95 -7.62 -25.88 -0.34
N GLU A 96 -8.64 -25.04 -0.32
CA GLU A 96 -9.61 -24.95 0.77
C GLU A 96 -10.91 -25.63 0.32
N PHE A 97 -11.37 -26.62 1.08
CA PHE A 97 -12.63 -27.32 0.79
C PHE A 97 -13.82 -26.48 1.29
N PRO A 98 -14.99 -26.56 0.61
CA PRO A 98 -16.25 -26.11 1.17
C PRO A 98 -16.48 -26.75 2.54
N THR A 99 -16.90 -25.96 3.53
CA THR A 99 -17.04 -26.39 4.92
C THR A 99 -18.08 -27.49 5.13
N ASP A 100 -19.02 -27.62 4.21
CA ASP A 100 -20.10 -28.61 4.18
C ASP A 100 -19.77 -29.87 3.35
N SER A 101 -18.53 -30.01 2.88
CA SER A 101 -18.11 -31.16 2.08
C SER A 101 -18.19 -32.48 2.88
N PRO A 102 -18.92 -33.48 2.40
CA PRO A 102 -18.90 -34.82 3.00
C PRO A 102 -17.49 -35.39 3.07
N PHE A 103 -17.18 -36.06 4.17
CA PHE A 103 -15.89 -36.71 4.34
C PHE A 103 -16.04 -38.08 5.01
N PHE A 104 -15.02 -38.91 4.83
CA PHE A 104 -14.93 -40.22 5.47
C PHE A 104 -13.50 -40.47 5.94
N ILE A 105 -13.33 -40.88 7.19
CA ILE A 105 -12.03 -41.19 7.81
C ILE A 105 -12.04 -42.64 8.27
N GLN A 106 -11.02 -43.39 7.87
CA GLN A 106 -10.84 -44.77 8.32
C GLN A 106 -9.35 -45.10 8.51
N GLN A 107 -9.06 -46.21 9.17
CA GLN A 107 -7.68 -46.72 9.22
C GLN A 107 -7.18 -47.04 7.81
N ALA A 108 -5.90 -46.76 7.56
CA ALA A 108 -5.29 -47.08 6.28
C ALA A 108 -5.22 -48.60 6.09
N GLU A 109 -5.66 -49.08 4.94
CA GLU A 109 -5.64 -50.50 4.60
C GLU A 109 -4.22 -51.03 4.52
N GLN A 110 -4.02 -52.28 4.94
CA GLN A 110 -2.68 -52.89 5.03
C GLN A 110 -2.01 -53.04 3.65
N SER A 111 -2.81 -53.28 2.60
CA SER A 111 -2.38 -53.29 1.20
C SER A 111 -1.83 -51.94 0.75
N LEU A 112 -2.51 -50.85 1.12
CA LEU A 112 -2.10 -49.49 0.80
C LEU A 112 -0.86 -49.07 1.59
N LEU A 113 -0.78 -49.45 2.86
CA LEU A 113 0.42 -49.22 3.68
C LEU A 113 1.66 -49.94 3.12
N ALA A 114 1.48 -51.12 2.51
CA ALA A 114 2.58 -51.85 1.87
C ALA A 114 3.17 -51.13 0.64
N THR A 115 2.45 -50.17 0.06
CA THR A 115 2.96 -49.33 -1.05
C THR A 115 3.78 -48.13 -0.57
N LEU A 116 3.75 -47.85 0.74
CA LEU A 116 4.48 -46.74 1.36
C LEU A 116 5.81 -47.24 1.95
N PRO A 117 6.82 -46.35 2.08
CA PRO A 117 8.05 -46.69 2.78
C PRO A 117 7.79 -47.10 4.24
N ASP A 118 8.65 -48.00 4.76
CA ASP A 118 8.57 -48.46 6.14
C ASP A 118 8.54 -47.27 7.12
N THR A 119 7.53 -47.27 7.99
CA THR A 119 7.24 -46.15 8.87
C THR A 119 6.66 -46.60 10.20
N THR A 120 7.08 -45.91 11.28
CA THR A 120 6.51 -46.10 12.62
C THR A 120 5.28 -45.24 12.86
N LYS A 121 4.92 -44.38 11.90
CA LYS A 121 3.80 -43.45 12.01
C LYS A 121 2.48 -44.21 11.83
N ARG A 122 1.52 -43.98 12.74
CA ARG A 122 0.13 -44.39 12.51
C ARG A 122 -0.47 -43.53 11.40
N MET A 123 -1.15 -44.17 10.45
CA MET A 123 -1.74 -43.52 9.30
C MET A 123 -3.23 -43.85 9.17
N CYS A 124 -3.97 -42.91 8.60
CA CYS A 124 -5.38 -43.09 8.25
C CYS A 124 -5.62 -42.61 6.82
N ARG A 125 -6.75 -43.05 6.25
CA ARG A 125 -7.27 -42.57 4.99
C ARG A 125 -8.34 -41.51 5.25
N LEU A 126 -8.25 -40.39 4.54
CA LEU A 126 -9.26 -39.34 4.51
C LEU A 126 -9.78 -39.20 3.08
N ASN A 127 -11.08 -39.40 2.87
CA ASN A 127 -11.74 -39.07 1.61
C ASN A 127 -12.63 -37.84 1.81
N VAL A 128 -12.58 -36.90 0.88
CA VAL A 128 -13.41 -35.68 0.86
C VAL A 128 -14.13 -35.60 -0.47
N TYR A 129 -15.44 -35.37 -0.42
CA TYR A 129 -16.32 -35.31 -1.59
C TYR A 129 -16.95 -33.93 -1.67
N LEU A 130 -16.97 -33.33 -2.86
CA LEU A 130 -17.55 -32.01 -3.07
C LEU A 130 -19.00 -32.11 -3.53
N ASN A 131 -19.91 -31.44 -2.80
CA ASN A 131 -21.34 -31.35 -3.13
C ASN A 131 -21.55 -30.76 -4.53
N GLU A 132 -22.52 -31.27 -5.30
CA GLU A 132 -22.81 -30.81 -6.67
C GLU A 132 -22.86 -29.27 -6.77
N GLY A 133 -22.22 -28.69 -7.79
CA GLY A 133 -22.14 -27.23 -7.97
C GLY A 133 -21.16 -26.49 -7.06
N THR A 134 -20.57 -27.14 -6.04
CA THR A 134 -19.49 -26.56 -5.22
C THR A 134 -18.11 -26.83 -5.79
N HIS A 135 -17.12 -26.01 -5.43
CA HIS A 135 -15.73 -26.19 -5.84
C HIS A 135 -14.77 -25.78 -4.72
N VAL A 136 -13.54 -26.29 -4.78
CA VAL A 136 -12.47 -25.85 -3.88
C VAL A 136 -12.08 -24.39 -4.15
N THR A 137 -11.67 -23.67 -3.11
CA THR A 137 -10.98 -22.38 -3.24
C THR A 137 -9.48 -22.63 -3.37
N VAL A 138 -8.87 -22.13 -4.45
CA VAL A 138 -7.43 -22.31 -4.70
C VAL A 138 -6.70 -20.99 -4.49
N LYS A 139 -5.74 -20.97 -3.56
CA LYS A 139 -4.87 -19.83 -3.29
C LYS A 139 -3.42 -20.15 -3.65
N GLY A 140 -2.70 -19.20 -4.19
CA GLY A 140 -1.27 -19.27 -4.52
C GLY A 140 -0.94 -19.70 -5.95
N TYR A 141 -1.87 -20.35 -6.67
CA TYR A 141 -1.67 -20.75 -8.07
C TYR A 141 -1.50 -19.54 -9.00
N GLY A 142 -0.65 -19.70 -10.03
CA GLY A 142 -0.36 -18.66 -11.01
C GLY A 142 0.61 -17.57 -10.52
N ASN A 143 0.99 -17.59 -9.23
CA ASN A 143 2.08 -16.74 -8.74
C ASN A 143 3.39 -17.10 -9.47
N PRO A 144 4.33 -16.14 -9.63
CA PRO A 144 5.61 -16.40 -10.29
C PRO A 144 6.36 -17.59 -9.68
N PHE A 145 6.81 -18.49 -10.54
CA PHE A 145 7.59 -19.67 -10.19
C PHE A 145 8.76 -19.86 -11.15
N ASN A 146 9.91 -20.32 -10.63
CA ASN A 146 11.07 -20.69 -11.44
C ASN A 146 11.85 -21.82 -10.76
N HIS A 147 11.97 -22.93 -11.47
CA HIS A 147 12.83 -24.06 -11.13
C HIS A 147 13.18 -24.87 -12.39
N PRO A 148 14.00 -24.33 -13.32
CA PRO A 148 14.20 -24.91 -14.66
C PRO A 148 14.71 -26.36 -14.65
N ASP A 149 15.45 -26.74 -13.60
CA ASP A 149 16.06 -28.07 -13.47
C ASP A 149 15.15 -29.10 -12.78
N HIS A 150 13.90 -28.75 -12.48
CA HIS A 150 12.93 -29.65 -11.83
C HIS A 150 11.65 -29.76 -12.66
N PRO A 151 11.00 -30.95 -12.73
CA PRO A 151 9.78 -31.16 -13.51
C PRO A 151 8.64 -30.18 -13.20
N SER A 152 8.61 -29.63 -11.98
CA SER A 152 7.62 -28.63 -11.55
C SER A 152 7.61 -27.34 -12.36
N GLU A 153 8.70 -27.00 -13.04
CA GLU A 153 8.69 -25.90 -14.03
C GLU A 153 7.65 -26.17 -15.12
N GLY A 154 7.61 -27.40 -15.63
CA GLY A 154 6.61 -27.90 -16.57
C GLY A 154 5.19 -27.83 -16.01
N TRP A 155 5.02 -28.28 -14.77
CA TRP A 155 3.72 -28.38 -14.11
C TRP A 155 3.07 -27.02 -13.88
N ILE A 156 3.84 -26.08 -13.33
CA ILE A 156 3.34 -24.78 -12.90
C ILE A 156 3.22 -23.80 -14.06
N ASN A 157 4.25 -23.71 -14.91
CA ASN A 157 4.32 -22.68 -15.94
C ASN A 157 3.76 -23.12 -17.30
N TYR A 158 3.66 -24.43 -17.55
CA TYR A 158 3.32 -24.98 -18.87
C TYR A 158 2.20 -26.03 -18.85
N ASN A 159 1.54 -26.25 -17.70
CA ASN A 159 0.46 -27.22 -17.53
C ASN A 159 0.83 -28.63 -18.04
N LYS A 160 2.06 -29.06 -17.82
CA LYS A 160 2.50 -30.44 -18.12
C LYS A 160 1.94 -31.43 -17.07
N PRO A 161 1.80 -32.72 -17.42
CA PRO A 161 1.38 -33.76 -16.49
C PRO A 161 2.25 -33.84 -15.23
N VAL A 162 1.62 -34.06 -14.08
CA VAL A 162 2.22 -34.18 -12.74
C VAL A 162 2.24 -35.62 -12.21
N VAL A 163 1.33 -36.46 -12.69
CA VAL A 163 1.15 -37.86 -12.32
C VAL A 163 0.75 -38.62 -13.59
N GLY A 164 1.39 -39.75 -13.86
CA GLY A 164 1.26 -40.44 -15.14
C GLY A 164 1.56 -39.53 -16.35
N ASP A 165 0.95 -39.87 -17.49
CA ASP A 165 1.17 -39.20 -18.78
C ASP A 165 0.11 -38.14 -19.13
N ASP A 166 -1.00 -38.05 -18.37
CA ASP A 166 -2.17 -37.25 -18.74
C ASP A 166 -2.70 -36.32 -17.63
N VAL A 167 -2.44 -36.61 -16.34
CA VAL A 167 -3.01 -35.83 -15.24
C VAL A 167 -2.18 -34.58 -14.96
N THR A 168 -2.75 -33.40 -15.16
CA THR A 168 -2.11 -32.10 -14.85
C THR A 168 -2.46 -31.62 -13.44
N LEU A 169 -1.77 -30.56 -12.98
CA LEU A 169 -2.09 -29.92 -11.70
C LEU A 169 -3.51 -29.31 -11.72
N ILE A 170 -3.97 -28.78 -12.86
CA ILE A 170 -5.33 -28.26 -12.98
C ILE A 170 -6.35 -29.38 -12.80
N ASP A 171 -6.13 -30.53 -13.44
CA ASP A 171 -7.04 -31.68 -13.31
C ASP A 171 -7.18 -32.12 -11.84
N ILE A 172 -6.08 -32.08 -11.07
CA ILE A 172 -6.13 -32.33 -9.62
C ILE A 172 -6.99 -31.31 -8.88
N LEU A 173 -6.86 -30.03 -9.21
CA LEU A 173 -7.56 -28.93 -8.55
C LEU A 173 -9.06 -28.88 -8.92
N GLU A 174 -9.44 -29.45 -10.06
CA GLU A 174 -10.83 -29.54 -10.54
C GLU A 174 -11.55 -30.82 -10.10
N ARG A 175 -10.85 -31.75 -9.44
CA ARG A 175 -11.45 -32.97 -8.90
C ARG A 175 -12.59 -32.67 -7.92
N ARG A 176 -13.53 -33.62 -7.90
CA ARG A 176 -14.71 -33.64 -7.02
C ARG A 176 -14.52 -34.55 -5.81
N GLU A 177 -13.52 -35.41 -5.87
CA GLU A 177 -13.17 -36.38 -4.84
C GLU A 177 -11.66 -36.31 -4.59
N PHE A 178 -11.30 -36.26 -3.32
CA PHE A 178 -9.91 -36.23 -2.86
C PHE A 178 -9.69 -37.35 -1.85
N SER A 179 -8.75 -38.26 -2.13
CA SER A 179 -8.34 -39.34 -1.23
C SER A 179 -6.93 -39.08 -0.73
N PHE A 180 -6.73 -39.08 0.59
CA PHE A 180 -5.45 -38.82 1.22
C PHE A 180 -5.02 -39.95 2.13
N ILE A 181 -3.72 -40.20 2.17
CA ILE A 181 -3.09 -40.91 3.28
C ILE A 181 -2.41 -39.92 4.21
N VAL A 182 -2.82 -39.93 5.47
CA VAL A 182 -2.46 -38.90 6.46
C VAL A 182 -1.62 -39.53 7.56
N ALA A 183 -0.53 -38.87 7.94
CA ALA A 183 0.30 -39.27 9.08
C ALA A 183 -0.33 -38.90 10.43
N ALA A 184 -1.51 -39.46 10.70
CA ALA A 184 -2.23 -39.34 11.95
C ALA A 184 -3.08 -40.59 12.22
N PRO A 185 -3.34 -40.93 13.49
CA PRO A 185 -4.43 -41.84 13.84
C PRO A 185 -5.79 -41.27 13.39
N ASP A 186 -6.67 -42.16 12.94
CA ASP A 186 -8.05 -41.89 12.53
C ASP A 186 -8.82 -41.03 13.53
N ARG A 187 -8.91 -41.46 14.80
CA ARG A 187 -9.66 -40.73 15.85
C ARG A 187 -9.10 -39.33 16.14
N VAL A 188 -7.79 -39.16 15.95
CA VAL A 188 -7.15 -37.85 16.15
C VAL A 188 -7.51 -36.93 14.99
N LEU A 189 -7.40 -37.41 13.75
CA LEU A 189 -7.78 -36.63 12.58
C LEU A 189 -9.26 -36.25 12.63
N GLU A 190 -10.13 -37.21 12.93
CA GLU A 190 -11.58 -37.00 13.01
C GLU A 190 -11.95 -35.89 14.02
N LYS A 191 -11.34 -35.89 15.21
CA LYS A 191 -11.55 -34.84 16.22
C LYS A 191 -11.28 -33.43 15.68
N TYR A 192 -10.25 -33.23 14.86
CA TYR A 192 -9.89 -31.91 14.33
C TYR A 192 -10.61 -31.58 13.03
N TRP A 193 -10.92 -32.59 12.20
CA TRP A 193 -11.57 -32.40 10.91
C TRP A 193 -13.07 -32.12 11.04
N SER A 194 -13.72 -32.77 12.01
CA SER A 194 -15.16 -32.59 12.30
C SER A 194 -15.50 -31.36 13.15
N GLN A 195 -14.51 -30.53 13.49
CA GLN A 195 -14.76 -29.35 14.30
C GLN A 195 -15.58 -28.31 13.54
N GLU A 196 -16.53 -27.66 14.23
CA GLU A 196 -17.29 -26.57 13.64
C GLU A 196 -16.39 -25.34 13.44
N LEU A 197 -16.28 -24.89 12.19
CA LEU A 197 -15.54 -23.67 11.84
C LEU A 197 -16.48 -22.47 11.79
N PRO A 198 -16.03 -21.28 12.23
CA PRO A 198 -16.82 -20.06 12.06
C PRO A 198 -17.05 -19.78 10.58
N GLY A 199 -18.13 -19.07 10.28
CA GLY A 199 -18.44 -18.63 8.92
C GLY A 199 -17.38 -17.68 8.34
N PRO A 200 -17.51 -17.32 7.05
CA PRO A 200 -16.57 -16.44 6.37
C PRO A 200 -16.37 -15.12 7.12
N PHE A 201 -15.13 -14.67 7.23
CA PHE A 201 -14.82 -13.38 7.85
C PHE A 201 -15.31 -12.24 6.97
N ARG A 202 -15.91 -11.23 7.60
CA ARG A 202 -16.41 -10.01 6.96
C ARG A 202 -16.06 -8.79 7.81
N TYR A 203 -15.47 -7.79 7.18
CA TYR A 203 -15.32 -6.48 7.80
C TYR A 203 -16.69 -5.83 8.03
N PRO A 204 -16.90 -5.11 9.14
CA PRO A 204 -18.21 -4.58 9.52
C PRO A 204 -18.66 -3.35 8.71
N TYR A 205 -17.93 -2.97 7.66
CA TYR A 205 -18.12 -1.68 6.97
C TYR A 205 -19.13 -1.72 5.81
N GLY A 206 -19.74 -2.87 5.54
CA GLY A 206 -20.71 -3.06 4.47
C GLY A 206 -20.07 -3.19 3.09
N GLU A 207 -20.89 -2.98 2.04
CA GLU A 207 -20.49 -3.17 0.64
C GLU A 207 -20.28 -1.87 -0.15
N ASP A 208 -20.76 -0.74 0.37
CA ASP A 208 -20.54 0.56 -0.25
C ASP A 208 -19.30 1.25 0.32
N HIS A 209 -18.28 1.35 -0.54
CA HIS A 209 -16.98 1.93 -0.21
C HIS A 209 -16.76 3.32 -0.81
N SER A 210 -17.76 3.88 -1.50
CA SER A 210 -17.69 5.22 -2.10
C SER A 210 -17.45 6.32 -1.06
N TRP A 211 -16.96 7.49 -1.47
CA TRP A 211 -16.79 8.58 -0.50
C TRP A 211 -18.15 9.09 0.02
N SER A 212 -18.39 8.95 1.32
CA SER A 212 -19.52 9.57 2.02
C SER A 212 -19.10 10.00 3.42
N LEU A 213 -19.06 11.32 3.63
CA LEU A 213 -18.66 11.89 4.93
C LEU A 213 -19.63 11.45 6.04
N GLU A 214 -20.94 11.53 5.79
CA GLU A 214 -21.99 11.11 6.72
C GLU A 214 -21.82 9.65 7.14
N ARG A 215 -21.65 8.74 6.17
CA ARG A 215 -21.44 7.32 6.47
C ARG A 215 -20.19 7.10 7.33
N TYR A 216 -19.09 7.77 7.01
CA TYR A 216 -17.87 7.61 7.80
C TYR A 216 -18.00 8.20 9.20
N GLU A 217 -18.75 9.28 9.39
CA GLU A 217 -19.04 9.84 10.71
C GLU A 217 -19.85 8.90 11.59
N GLU A 218 -20.83 8.19 11.01
CA GLU A 218 -21.62 7.16 11.69
C GLU A 218 -20.76 5.93 12.03
N GLN A 219 -19.98 5.45 11.06
CA GLN A 219 -19.15 4.25 11.20
C GLN A 219 -18.06 4.41 12.28
N LEU A 220 -17.49 5.61 12.42
CA LEU A 220 -16.40 5.92 13.35
C LEU A 220 -16.71 5.51 14.79
N PHE A 221 -17.95 5.72 15.24
CA PHE A 221 -18.36 5.36 16.59
C PHE A 221 -19.01 3.98 16.65
N LYS A 222 -19.76 3.60 15.62
CA LYS A 222 -20.49 2.32 15.56
C LYS A 222 -19.56 1.11 15.60
N TYR A 223 -18.43 1.18 14.89
CA TYR A 223 -17.52 0.04 14.71
C TYR A 223 -16.21 0.19 15.48
N ARG A 224 -16.24 0.90 16.61
CA ARG A 224 -15.08 1.01 17.50
C ARG A 224 -14.76 -0.37 18.09
N GLY A 225 -13.56 -0.86 17.86
CA GLY A 225 -13.14 -2.20 18.27
C GLY A 225 -11.62 -2.35 18.32
N PRO A 226 -11.14 -3.59 18.55
CA PRO A 226 -9.72 -3.90 18.46
C PRO A 226 -9.20 -3.69 17.04
N GLN A 227 -7.88 -3.51 16.92
CA GLN A 227 -7.21 -3.47 15.62
C GLN A 227 -7.25 -4.86 14.98
N PHE A 228 -7.69 -4.93 13.72
CA PHE A 228 -7.64 -6.17 12.94
C PHE A 228 -6.20 -6.59 12.65
N ALA A 229 -5.97 -7.90 12.60
CA ALA A 229 -4.69 -8.45 12.16
C ALA A 229 -4.32 -7.98 10.74
N ALA A 230 -3.02 -7.72 10.53
CA ALA A 230 -2.51 -7.37 9.20
C ALA A 230 -2.85 -8.46 8.17
N ALA A 231 -3.44 -8.01 7.05
CA ALA A 231 -3.84 -8.84 5.93
C ALA A 231 -3.01 -8.51 4.69
N LEU A 232 -2.50 -9.57 4.04
CA LEU A 232 -1.84 -9.49 2.73
C LEU A 232 -2.67 -10.14 1.62
N THR A 233 -3.81 -10.72 2.01
CA THR A 233 -4.69 -11.52 1.16
C THR A 233 -6.12 -11.32 1.63
N PHE A 234 -7.06 -11.26 0.69
CA PHE A 234 -8.48 -10.98 0.94
C PHE A 234 -9.35 -12.00 0.21
N ASP A 235 -10.38 -12.52 0.87
CA ASP A 235 -11.21 -13.59 0.28
C ASP A 235 -12.00 -13.13 -0.94
N ASN A 236 -12.35 -11.85 -1.02
CA ASN A 236 -13.05 -11.26 -2.16
C ASN A 236 -12.72 -9.76 -2.31
N ASP A 237 -13.28 -9.15 -3.35
CA ASP A 237 -13.04 -7.73 -3.65
C ASP A 237 -13.64 -6.79 -2.59
N ASN A 238 -14.75 -7.17 -1.94
CA ASN A 238 -15.36 -6.39 -0.87
C ASN A 238 -14.43 -6.26 0.35
N GLU A 239 -13.85 -7.37 0.81
CA GLU A 239 -12.94 -7.35 1.96
C GLU A 239 -11.66 -6.55 1.68
N HIS A 240 -11.15 -6.66 0.45
CA HIS A 240 -10.03 -5.82 -0.01
C HIS A 240 -10.38 -4.33 0.03
N LEU A 241 -11.52 -3.94 -0.56
CA LEU A 241 -11.94 -2.54 -0.60
C LEU A 241 -12.23 -1.98 0.80
N ALA A 242 -12.87 -2.78 1.66
CA ALA A 242 -13.12 -2.40 3.05
C ALA A 242 -11.81 -2.08 3.79
N ALA A 243 -10.84 -3.00 3.74
CA ALA A 243 -9.54 -2.80 4.38
C ALA A 243 -8.80 -1.58 3.81
N MET A 244 -8.76 -1.43 2.48
CA MET A 244 -8.03 -0.35 1.82
C MET A 244 -8.67 1.02 2.05
N THR A 245 -9.99 1.16 1.95
CA THR A 245 -10.67 2.45 2.18
C THR A 245 -10.60 2.86 3.65
N GLN A 246 -10.88 1.93 4.58
CA GLN A 246 -10.89 2.23 6.01
C GLN A 246 -9.50 2.59 6.54
N SER A 247 -8.44 1.99 5.98
CA SER A 247 -7.05 2.39 6.29
C SER A 247 -6.74 3.87 5.98
N GLN A 248 -7.47 4.48 5.04
CA GLN A 248 -7.29 5.89 4.68
C GLN A 248 -8.20 6.82 5.47
N VAL A 249 -9.36 6.33 5.89
CA VAL A 249 -10.43 7.13 6.48
C VAL A 249 -10.32 7.23 7.99
N GLN A 250 -10.04 6.14 8.70
CA GLN A 250 -10.22 6.09 10.16
C GLN A 250 -9.42 7.17 10.90
N ASP A 251 -8.12 7.29 10.62
CA ASP A 251 -7.26 8.29 11.27
C ASP A 251 -7.65 9.73 10.86
N ILE A 252 -7.98 9.93 9.59
CA ILE A 252 -8.36 11.25 9.06
C ILE A 252 -9.68 11.72 9.66
N MET A 253 -10.65 10.83 9.87
CA MET A 253 -11.94 11.20 10.46
C MET A 253 -11.82 11.64 11.92
N TRP A 254 -10.92 11.02 12.70
CA TRP A 254 -10.60 11.49 14.05
C TRP A 254 -9.95 12.88 14.03
N LEU A 255 -8.98 13.08 13.13
CA LEU A 255 -8.32 14.36 12.94
C LEU A 255 -9.32 15.45 12.51
N TYR A 256 -10.14 15.16 11.50
CA TYR A 256 -11.19 16.05 10.98
C TYR A 256 -12.12 16.54 12.09
N LYS A 257 -12.67 15.64 12.93
CA LYS A 257 -13.57 16.04 14.02
C LYS A 257 -12.89 16.99 15.02
N LYS A 258 -11.61 16.77 15.28
CA LYS A 258 -10.86 17.65 16.18
C LYS A 258 -10.53 18.99 15.52
N ILE A 259 -10.21 19.02 14.22
CA ILE A 259 -10.02 20.26 13.44
C ILE A 259 -11.29 21.10 13.44
N GLN A 260 -12.47 20.48 13.25
CA GLN A 260 -13.75 21.21 13.34
C GLN A 260 -13.94 21.83 14.73
N GLN A 261 -13.67 21.08 15.80
CA GLN A 261 -13.74 21.63 17.17
C GLN A 261 -12.74 22.78 17.41
N ILE A 262 -11.56 22.74 16.78
CA ILE A 262 -10.60 23.85 16.84
C ILE A 262 -11.15 25.07 16.10
N ALA A 263 -11.71 24.88 14.91
CA ALA A 263 -12.30 25.96 14.10
C ALA A 263 -13.53 26.60 14.76
N GLU A 264 -14.28 25.84 15.56
CA GLU A 264 -15.39 26.33 16.38
C GLU A 264 -14.92 27.05 17.66
N THR A 265 -13.69 26.81 18.11
CA THR A 265 -13.18 27.40 19.34
C THR A 265 -12.79 28.87 19.12
N ARG A 266 -13.42 29.74 19.90
CA ARG A 266 -13.11 31.18 19.94
C ARG A 266 -11.88 31.43 20.81
N LEU A 267 -10.84 31.97 20.20
CA LEU A 267 -9.59 32.34 20.85
C LEU A 267 -9.42 33.86 20.81
N ARG A 268 -8.72 34.40 21.80
CA ARG A 268 -8.38 35.83 21.82
C ARG A 268 -7.00 36.00 21.20
N ALA A 269 -6.86 37.02 20.34
CA ALA A 269 -5.61 37.34 19.69
C ALA A 269 -5.41 38.85 19.61
N TYR A 270 -4.15 39.27 19.54
CA TYR A 270 -3.80 40.63 19.19
C TYR A 270 -2.68 40.62 18.15
N PHE A 271 -2.52 41.74 17.46
CA PHE A 271 -1.64 41.83 16.31
C PHE A 271 -0.42 42.70 16.57
N VAL A 272 0.64 42.44 15.81
CA VAL A 272 1.92 43.16 15.84
C VAL A 272 2.28 43.53 14.41
N GLN A 273 2.61 44.79 14.18
CA GLN A 273 2.97 45.28 12.85
C GLN A 273 4.40 44.86 12.49
N VAL A 274 4.66 44.54 11.22
CA VAL A 274 6.02 44.28 10.74
C VAL A 274 6.68 45.64 10.45
N GLU A 275 7.87 45.91 11.01
CA GLU A 275 8.61 47.18 10.88
C GLU A 275 9.22 47.44 9.48
N ASP A 276 8.79 46.73 8.43
CA ASP A 276 9.43 46.85 7.12
C ASP A 276 8.90 48.07 6.35
N ASN A 277 9.81 48.99 6.01
CA ASN A 277 9.61 50.29 5.35
C ASN A 277 9.17 50.20 3.87
N SER A 278 8.42 49.18 3.49
CA SER A 278 7.78 49.11 2.17
C SER A 278 6.31 49.47 2.31
N ALA A 279 5.83 50.39 1.48
CA ALA A 279 4.44 50.88 1.41
C ALA A 279 3.39 49.81 1.01
N PHE A 280 3.71 48.52 1.21
CA PHE A 280 2.96 47.36 0.75
C PHE A 280 2.87 46.21 1.78
N ALA A 281 3.20 46.43 3.06
CA ALA A 281 3.17 45.36 4.06
C ALA A 281 1.72 44.98 4.45
N ASN A 282 1.04 44.20 3.61
CA ASN A 282 -0.20 43.50 3.92
C ASN A 282 0.02 42.34 4.93
N GLU A 283 1.08 42.38 5.72
CA GLU A 283 1.46 41.30 6.62
C GLU A 283 1.62 41.81 8.05
N VAL A 284 1.09 41.04 8.99
CA VAL A 284 1.14 41.29 10.42
C VAL A 284 1.42 39.99 11.14
N TYR A 285 1.96 40.05 12.36
CA TYR A 285 2.00 38.89 13.23
C TYR A 285 0.75 38.87 14.12
N ALA A 286 0.15 37.71 14.30
CA ALA A 286 -0.89 37.48 15.31
C ALA A 286 -0.30 36.65 16.44
N LEU A 287 -0.50 37.11 17.67
CA LEU A 287 -0.16 36.38 18.88
C LEU A 287 -1.46 35.83 19.49
N VAL A 288 -1.55 34.51 19.57
CA VAL A 288 -2.73 33.79 20.07
C VAL A 288 -2.36 33.03 21.35
N PRO A 289 -2.67 33.55 22.55
CA PRO A 289 -2.41 32.82 23.78
C PRO A 289 -3.36 31.64 23.92
N LEU A 290 -2.80 30.42 23.89
CA LEU A 290 -3.57 29.20 24.08
C LEU A 290 -3.67 28.87 25.56
N LYS A 291 -4.89 28.62 26.04
CA LYS A 291 -5.13 28.20 27.42
C LYS A 291 -4.73 26.74 27.60
N ASP A 292 -4.33 26.36 28.82
CA ASP A 292 -3.92 24.98 29.13
C ASP A 292 -5.02 23.96 28.80
N ASN A 293 -6.29 24.32 29.01
CA ASN A 293 -7.42 23.46 28.66
C ASN A 293 -7.56 23.20 27.16
N PHE A 294 -7.19 24.17 26.31
CA PHE A 294 -7.17 24.02 24.85
C PHE A 294 -6.04 23.09 24.44
N ILE A 295 -4.82 23.34 24.92
CA ILE A 295 -3.66 22.51 24.63
C ILE A 295 -3.91 21.07 25.09
N ASN A 296 -4.36 20.88 26.33
CA ASN A 296 -4.66 19.55 26.87
C ASN A 296 -5.80 18.83 26.13
N LYS A 297 -6.74 19.55 25.50
CA LYS A 297 -7.82 18.94 24.72
C LYS A 297 -7.34 18.43 23.35
N PHE A 298 -6.35 19.08 22.76
CA PHE A 298 -5.87 18.83 21.39
C PHE A 298 -4.43 18.33 21.31
N TRP A 299 -3.80 18.01 22.45
CA TRP A 299 -2.38 17.69 22.56
C TRP A 299 -1.92 16.57 21.62
N GLU A 300 -2.76 15.57 21.36
CA GLU A 300 -2.43 14.41 20.52
C GLU A 300 -2.21 14.78 19.05
N ILE A 301 -2.96 15.76 18.54
CA ILE A 301 -2.91 16.18 17.14
C ILE A 301 -2.13 17.48 16.93
N TRP A 302 -1.91 18.24 18.00
CA TRP A 302 -1.30 19.56 17.93
C TRP A 302 0.07 19.56 17.23
N PRO A 303 1.01 18.63 17.51
CA PRO A 303 2.29 18.58 16.82
C PRO A 303 2.18 18.37 15.31
N GLN A 304 1.15 17.63 14.86
CA GLN A 304 0.91 17.40 13.43
C GLN A 304 0.44 18.68 12.73
N LEU A 305 -0.40 19.49 13.40
CA LEU A 305 -1.01 20.70 12.84
C LEU A 305 -0.08 21.92 12.78
N ILE A 306 0.92 21.99 13.67
CA ILE A 306 1.77 23.18 13.78
C ILE A 306 3.06 23.09 12.96
N LYS A 307 3.41 21.89 12.47
CA LYS A 307 4.69 21.65 11.79
C LYS A 307 4.70 22.22 10.38
N ASN A 308 5.31 23.39 10.21
CA ASN A 308 5.45 24.10 8.92
C ASN A 308 4.14 24.29 8.14
N GLU A 309 3.01 24.40 8.84
CA GLU A 309 1.69 24.42 8.21
C GLU A 309 1.20 25.86 7.93
N SER A 310 0.55 26.02 6.78
CA SER A 310 -0.26 27.20 6.47
C SER A 310 -1.71 26.90 6.83
N LEU A 311 -2.35 27.83 7.51
CA LEU A 311 -3.75 27.76 7.90
C LEU A 311 -4.49 29.03 7.52
N GLN A 312 -5.80 29.07 7.76
CA GLN A 312 -6.57 30.30 7.71
C GLN A 312 -6.97 30.70 9.12
N ILE A 313 -6.92 31.99 9.43
CA ILE A 313 -7.58 32.54 10.61
C ILE A 313 -8.93 33.12 10.21
N GLN A 314 -9.94 32.85 11.02
CA GLN A 314 -11.23 33.52 10.92
C GLN A 314 -11.29 34.60 11.98
N LEU A 315 -11.59 35.83 11.59
CA LEU A 315 -11.65 37.03 12.43
C LEU A 315 -13.11 37.43 12.62
N PHE A 316 -13.48 37.77 13.87
CA PHE A 316 -14.85 38.05 14.25
C PHE A 316 -14.95 39.38 14.95
N ASP A 317 -15.96 40.18 14.59
CA ASP A 317 -16.20 41.51 15.18
C ASP A 317 -16.75 41.43 16.62
N GLY A 318 -17.26 40.27 17.02
CA GLY A 318 -17.76 40.00 18.38
C GLY A 318 -18.33 38.60 18.55
N ASP A 319 -18.76 38.26 19.77
CA ASP A 319 -19.18 36.89 20.14
C ASP A 319 -20.46 36.39 19.41
N GLY A 320 -21.21 37.29 18.77
CA GLY A 320 -22.40 36.98 17.97
C GLY A 320 -22.19 36.97 16.45
N ASP A 321 -20.98 37.24 15.97
CA ASP A 321 -20.71 37.34 14.54
C ASP A 321 -20.75 35.97 13.84
N LYS A 322 -21.53 35.92 12.74
CA LYS A 322 -21.74 34.73 11.90
C LYS A 322 -21.00 34.79 10.57
N LYS A 323 -20.36 35.92 10.23
CA LYS A 323 -19.68 36.13 8.95
C LYS A 323 -18.25 36.63 9.17
N PRO A 324 -17.34 35.74 9.59
CA PRO A 324 -15.96 36.13 9.82
C PRO A 324 -15.23 36.56 8.56
N ALA A 325 -14.29 37.50 8.71
CA ALA A 325 -13.25 37.71 7.72
C ALA A 325 -12.24 36.56 7.75
N THR A 326 -11.79 36.09 6.58
CA THR A 326 -10.84 34.97 6.48
C THR A 326 -9.50 35.47 5.97
N TRP A 327 -8.44 35.33 6.76
CA TRP A 327 -7.08 35.74 6.41
C TRP A 327 -6.15 34.53 6.37
N ASP A 328 -5.20 34.51 5.43
CA ASP A 328 -4.21 33.44 5.35
C ASP A 328 -3.13 33.63 6.41
N ALA A 329 -2.70 32.53 7.04
CA ALA A 329 -1.72 32.54 8.10
C ALA A 329 -0.72 31.38 7.99
N LYS A 330 0.46 31.58 8.58
CA LYS A 330 1.53 30.59 8.65
C LYS A 330 2.07 30.52 10.07
N VAL A 331 2.22 29.30 10.59
CA VAL A 331 2.82 29.06 11.90
C VAL A 331 4.31 29.38 11.87
N MET A 332 4.80 30.11 12.88
CA MET A 332 6.22 30.43 13.02
C MET A 332 6.91 29.37 13.90
N GLU A 333 7.89 28.64 13.34
CA GLU A 333 8.60 27.57 14.07
C GLU A 333 9.58 28.10 15.13
N HIS A 334 10.26 29.22 14.84
CA HIS A 334 11.24 29.84 15.73
C HIS A 334 10.86 31.29 16.03
N PRO A 335 9.75 31.53 16.76
CA PRO A 335 9.24 32.88 16.96
C PRO A 335 10.15 33.74 17.84
N ARG A 336 11.02 33.12 18.66
CA ARG A 336 12.01 33.81 19.50
C ARG A 336 13.16 34.44 18.69
N ASP A 337 13.39 33.98 17.47
CA ASP A 337 14.44 34.50 16.59
C ASP A 337 13.98 35.78 15.86
N ILE A 338 12.70 36.15 15.99
CA ILE A 338 12.12 37.33 15.36
C ILE A 338 12.34 38.54 16.28
N ALA A 339 13.14 39.52 15.85
CA ALA A 339 13.55 40.66 16.67
C ALA A 339 12.37 41.39 17.37
N ILE A 340 11.29 41.64 16.64
CA ILE A 340 10.11 42.35 17.18
C ILE A 340 9.39 41.57 18.29
N MET A 341 9.48 40.23 18.29
CA MET A 341 8.85 39.39 19.31
C MET A 341 9.51 39.51 20.69
N THR A 342 10.75 40.04 20.77
CA THR A 342 11.45 40.29 22.03
C THR A 342 10.64 41.19 22.97
N HIS A 343 9.95 42.20 22.43
CA HIS A 343 9.10 43.13 23.18
C HIS A 343 7.76 42.52 23.65
N HIS A 344 7.42 41.33 23.16
CA HIS A 344 6.15 40.65 23.43
C HIS A 344 6.27 39.49 24.42
N GLN A 345 7.46 39.16 24.94
CA GLN A 345 7.67 38.15 25.99
C GLN A 345 6.88 36.85 25.74
N ILE A 346 7.21 36.12 24.67
CA ILE A 346 6.52 34.89 24.26
C ILE A 346 6.51 33.86 25.42
N ARG A 347 5.32 33.36 25.76
CA ARG A 347 5.09 32.27 26.72
C ARG A 347 5.01 30.93 26.00
N ASP A 348 5.16 29.84 26.74
CA ASP A 348 5.24 28.49 26.16
C ASP A 348 3.97 28.06 25.38
N ASN A 349 2.80 28.59 25.74
CA ASN A 349 1.53 28.29 25.05
C ASN A 349 1.09 29.38 24.06
N ASP A 350 1.93 30.36 23.74
CA ASP A 350 1.59 31.35 22.72
C ASP A 350 1.83 30.79 21.31
N LEU A 351 0.79 30.78 20.48
CA LEU A 351 0.92 30.47 19.06
C LEU A 351 1.18 31.77 18.29
N ILE A 352 2.30 31.81 17.56
CA ILE A 352 2.69 32.97 16.75
C ILE A 352 2.44 32.66 15.29
N LEU A 353 1.60 33.48 14.67
CA LEU A 353 1.24 33.35 13.27
C LEU A 353 1.77 34.56 12.51
N ARG A 354 2.42 34.35 11.37
CA ARG A 354 2.53 35.39 10.35
C ARG A 354 1.22 35.37 9.57
N VAL A 355 0.61 36.52 9.33
CA VAL A 355 -0.73 36.63 8.75
C VAL A 355 -0.70 37.62 7.61
N ARG A 356 -1.40 37.30 6.53
CA ARG A 356 -1.52 38.15 5.34
C ARG A 356 -2.95 38.65 5.19
N ARG A 357 -3.11 39.98 5.22
CA ARG A 357 -4.37 40.68 4.99
C ARG A 357 -4.77 40.57 3.50
N PRO A 358 -6.00 40.12 3.18
CA PRO A 358 -6.51 40.09 1.82
C PRO A 358 -6.55 41.50 1.21
N ARG A 359 -6.29 41.59 -0.10
CA ARG A 359 -6.35 42.89 -0.82
C ARG A 359 -7.80 43.40 -0.86
N GLY A 360 -8.01 44.63 -0.38
CA GLY A 360 -9.33 45.27 -0.37
C GLY A 360 -10.27 44.84 0.77
N ALA A 361 -9.76 44.13 1.79
CA ALA A 361 -10.56 43.78 2.98
C ALA A 361 -10.46 44.85 4.07
N ASP A 362 -11.59 45.44 4.46
CA ASP A 362 -11.73 46.42 5.55
C ASP A 362 -12.09 45.74 6.89
N PHE A 363 -11.26 44.79 7.33
CA PHE A 363 -11.37 44.25 8.69
C PHE A 363 -10.27 44.87 9.55
N GLU A 364 -10.67 45.59 10.60
CA GLU A 364 -9.75 46.28 11.51
C GLU A 364 -9.24 45.31 12.58
N VAL A 365 -7.93 45.34 12.83
CA VAL A 365 -7.28 44.50 13.84
C VAL A 365 -6.58 45.35 14.89
N HIS A 366 -6.63 44.90 16.14
CA HIS A 366 -6.01 45.59 17.26
C HIS A 366 -4.52 45.29 17.32
N VAL A 367 -3.72 46.30 16.98
CA VAL A 367 -2.25 46.22 16.92
C VAL A 367 -1.63 46.85 18.17
N PHE A 368 -0.61 46.21 18.75
CA PHE A 368 0.10 46.72 19.92
C PHE A 368 1.61 46.60 19.76
N ASN A 369 2.35 47.54 20.36
CA ASN A 369 3.81 47.61 20.30
C ASN A 369 4.52 46.69 21.31
N ASN A 370 3.82 46.24 22.35
CA ASN A 370 4.34 45.30 23.34
C ASN A 370 3.22 44.59 24.10
N ARG A 371 3.56 43.50 24.81
CA ARG A 371 2.58 42.69 25.56
C ARG A 371 1.96 43.44 26.74
N ALA A 372 2.68 44.36 27.37
CA ALA A 372 2.16 45.11 28.52
C ALA A 372 0.97 46.00 28.12
N MET A 373 1.09 46.69 26.98
CA MET A 373 0.01 47.49 26.38
C MET A 373 -1.19 46.63 25.98
N ALA A 374 -0.93 45.50 25.31
CA ALA A 374 -1.99 44.56 24.93
C ALA A 374 -2.76 44.05 26.17
N ASN A 375 -2.05 43.68 27.24
CA ASN A 375 -2.67 43.20 28.49
C ASN A 375 -3.37 44.32 29.27
N ALA A 376 -2.91 45.56 29.20
CA ALA A 376 -3.62 46.71 29.79
C ALA A 376 -4.96 46.92 29.08
N ALA A 377 -4.94 46.94 27.74
CA ALA A 377 -6.15 47.08 26.93
C ALA A 377 -7.17 45.96 27.18
N LEU A 378 -6.71 44.70 27.30
CA LEU A 378 -7.58 43.55 27.62
C LEU A 378 -8.25 43.66 29.01
N ARG A 379 -7.56 44.29 29.98
CA ARG A 379 -8.10 44.50 31.34
C ARG A 379 -9.15 45.60 31.38
N GLU A 380 -9.02 46.62 30.52
CA GLU A 380 -10.00 47.69 30.37
C GLU A 380 -11.28 47.20 29.69
N ASP A 381 -11.13 46.48 28.58
CA ASP A 381 -12.24 45.92 27.81
C ASP A 381 -11.79 44.66 27.07
N GLN A 382 -12.56 43.58 27.24
CA GLN A 382 -12.28 42.30 26.58
C GLN A 382 -12.36 42.39 25.06
N ASN A 383 -13.09 43.36 24.50
CA ASN A 383 -13.20 43.59 23.07
C ASN A 383 -11.99 44.31 22.46
N ARG A 384 -11.04 44.79 23.26
CA ARG A 384 -9.79 45.38 22.78
C ARG A 384 -8.83 44.34 22.18
N TRP A 385 -9.16 43.05 22.29
CA TRP A 385 -8.50 41.96 21.56
C TRP A 385 -9.47 41.37 20.56
N ASN A 386 -8.95 41.05 19.38
CA ASN A 386 -9.73 40.37 18.34
C ASN A 386 -10.11 38.95 18.81
N THR A 387 -11.29 38.52 18.39
CA THR A 387 -11.70 37.12 18.50
C THR A 387 -11.34 36.41 17.19
N VAL A 388 -10.60 35.30 17.31
CA VAL A 388 -10.18 34.49 16.17
C VAL A 388 -10.55 33.03 16.34
N SER A 389 -10.65 32.30 15.24
CA SER A 389 -10.56 30.83 15.25
C SER A 389 -9.55 30.35 14.21
N LEU A 390 -9.02 29.14 14.43
CA LEU A 390 -7.96 28.56 13.63
C LEU A 390 -8.56 27.50 12.69
N LYS A 391 -8.39 27.69 11.38
CA LYS A 391 -8.90 26.78 10.36
C LYS A 391 -7.74 26.11 9.62
N PHE A 392 -7.42 24.90 10.07
CA PHE A 392 -6.43 24.01 9.43
C PHE A 392 -7.01 23.29 8.20
N ASP A 393 -6.13 22.68 7.40
CA ASP A 393 -6.55 21.81 6.31
C ASP A 393 -7.17 20.53 6.88
N ASP A 394 -8.43 20.27 6.53
CA ASP A 394 -9.16 19.10 7.04
C ASP A 394 -8.70 17.77 6.44
N GLN A 395 -7.83 17.81 5.43
CA GLN A 395 -7.30 16.66 4.69
C GLN A 395 -8.37 15.80 4.00
N LEU A 396 -9.65 16.21 4.03
CA LEU A 396 -10.76 15.43 3.46
C LEU A 396 -10.65 15.32 1.95
N LYS A 397 -10.16 16.38 1.28
CA LYS A 397 -9.96 16.36 -0.18
C LYS A 397 -8.97 15.27 -0.60
N GLU A 398 -7.87 15.15 0.13
CA GLU A 398 -6.84 14.13 -0.14
C GLU A 398 -7.34 12.73 0.26
N CYS A 399 -8.02 12.61 1.40
CA CYS A 399 -8.63 11.35 1.83
C CYS A 399 -9.66 10.86 0.80
N LYS A 400 -10.56 11.73 0.33
CA LYS A 400 -11.50 11.45 -0.76
C LYS A 400 -10.79 10.96 -2.01
N ARG A 401 -9.74 11.66 -2.45
CA ARG A 401 -8.97 11.27 -3.64
C ARG A 401 -8.40 9.85 -3.49
N LYS A 402 -7.92 9.48 -2.30
CA LYS A 402 -7.39 8.14 -2.02
C LYS A 402 -8.49 7.08 -2.00
N VAL A 403 -9.65 7.36 -1.39
CA VAL A 403 -10.82 6.48 -1.39
C VAL A 403 -11.32 6.25 -2.83
N ASP A 404 -11.49 7.33 -3.60
CA ASP A 404 -11.91 7.26 -5.01
C ASP A 404 -10.94 6.40 -5.83
N ALA A 405 -9.63 6.54 -5.60
CA ALA A 405 -8.61 5.73 -6.27
C ALA A 405 -8.71 4.24 -5.94
N VAL A 406 -9.00 3.88 -4.68
CA VAL A 406 -9.26 2.49 -4.28
C VAL A 406 -10.52 1.95 -4.96
N CYS A 407 -11.57 2.78 -5.05
CA CYS A 407 -12.84 2.40 -5.69
C CYS A 407 -12.72 2.16 -7.21
N MET A 408 -11.65 2.62 -7.86
CA MET A 408 -11.36 2.26 -9.26
C MET A 408 -11.14 0.75 -9.46
N PHE A 409 -10.84 0.01 -8.38
CA PHE A 409 -10.70 -1.45 -8.41
C PHE A 409 -11.99 -2.19 -8.01
N HIS A 410 -13.11 -1.48 -7.84
CA HIS A 410 -14.39 -2.12 -7.57
C HIS A 410 -14.81 -3.04 -8.74
N PRO A 411 -15.48 -4.19 -8.49
CA PRO A 411 -15.90 -5.11 -9.56
C PRO A 411 -16.80 -4.45 -10.62
N ARG A 412 -17.61 -3.48 -10.18
CA ARG A 412 -18.49 -2.68 -11.04
C ARG A 412 -17.84 -1.39 -11.59
N ALA A 413 -16.56 -1.14 -11.31
CA ALA A 413 -15.88 0.02 -11.85
C ALA A 413 -15.83 -0.07 -13.38
N GLN A 414 -16.17 1.03 -14.05
CA GLN A 414 -16.05 1.10 -15.50
C GLN A 414 -14.63 1.49 -15.89
N PRO A 415 -14.12 0.96 -17.01
CA PRO A 415 -12.89 1.46 -17.60
C PRO A 415 -13.05 2.93 -17.97
N SER A 416 -11.93 3.67 -17.98
CA SER A 416 -11.95 5.10 -18.33
C SER A 416 -12.45 5.39 -19.75
N ALA A 417 -12.55 4.37 -20.61
CA ALA A 417 -13.20 4.43 -21.91
C ALA A 417 -14.55 3.68 -21.87
N ALA A 418 -15.62 4.30 -22.36
CA ALA A 418 -17.00 3.79 -22.28
C ALA A 418 -17.19 2.44 -23.00
N GLU A 419 -16.46 2.20 -24.09
CA GLU A 419 -16.39 0.92 -24.81
C GLU A 419 -14.98 0.35 -24.71
N ALA A 420 -14.72 -0.38 -23.63
CA ALA A 420 -13.43 -1.02 -23.46
C ALA A 420 -13.42 -2.40 -24.14
N PRO A 421 -12.42 -2.70 -24.98
CA PRO A 421 -12.28 -4.02 -25.58
C PRO A 421 -12.06 -5.10 -24.50
N GLN A 422 -12.27 -6.36 -24.87
CA GLN A 422 -12.20 -7.51 -23.96
C GLN A 422 -10.87 -7.61 -23.21
N ASP A 423 -9.77 -7.15 -23.84
CA ASP A 423 -8.43 -7.12 -23.25
C ASP A 423 -8.36 -6.20 -22.01
N ILE A 424 -9.06 -5.06 -22.03
CA ILE A 424 -9.11 -4.12 -20.91
C ILE A 424 -9.87 -4.75 -19.74
N ARG A 425 -10.98 -5.45 -20.01
CA ARG A 425 -11.75 -6.13 -18.95
C ARG A 425 -10.93 -7.22 -18.27
N PHE A 426 -10.19 -8.01 -19.05
CA PHE A 426 -9.21 -8.97 -18.51
C PHE A 426 -8.14 -8.28 -17.67
N LYS A 427 -7.53 -7.18 -18.15
CA LYS A 427 -6.55 -6.40 -17.37
C LYS A 427 -7.11 -5.88 -16.05
N MET A 428 -8.35 -5.40 -16.03
CA MET A 428 -9.02 -4.97 -14.81
C MET A 428 -9.25 -6.14 -13.83
N ALA A 429 -9.68 -7.31 -14.33
CA ALA A 429 -9.82 -8.51 -13.52
C ALA A 429 -8.46 -9.00 -12.97
N LEU A 430 -7.40 -8.92 -13.78
CA LEU A 430 -6.02 -9.20 -13.40
C LEU A 430 -5.53 -8.29 -12.29
N HIS A 431 -5.82 -6.99 -12.36
CA HIS A 431 -5.48 -6.05 -11.29
C HIS A 431 -6.22 -6.37 -9.99
N ARG A 432 -7.52 -6.71 -10.05
CA ARG A 432 -8.28 -7.13 -8.86
C ARG A 432 -7.71 -8.41 -8.25
N ALA A 433 -7.40 -9.42 -9.07
CA ALA A 433 -6.79 -10.66 -8.60
C ALA A 433 -5.43 -10.41 -7.91
N LEU A 434 -4.59 -9.55 -8.50
CA LEU A 434 -3.33 -9.12 -7.90
C LEU A 434 -3.54 -8.46 -6.53
N LEU A 435 -4.48 -7.52 -6.42
CA LEU A 435 -4.78 -6.79 -5.20
C LEU A 435 -5.42 -7.66 -4.10
N ARG A 436 -6.22 -8.67 -4.48
CA ARG A 436 -6.71 -9.69 -3.54
C ARG A 436 -5.58 -10.54 -2.95
N GLY A 437 -4.48 -10.72 -3.67
CA GLY A 437 -3.30 -11.44 -3.19
C GLY A 437 -3.46 -12.96 -3.06
N ASN A 438 -4.61 -13.53 -3.47
CA ASN A 438 -4.87 -14.97 -3.39
C ASN A 438 -4.22 -15.77 -4.53
N GLY A 439 -3.56 -15.13 -5.50
CA GLY A 439 -3.13 -15.77 -6.74
C GLY A 439 -4.16 -15.62 -7.86
N PHE A 440 -4.02 -16.41 -8.92
CA PHE A 440 -4.67 -16.16 -10.20
C PHE A 440 -5.49 -17.35 -10.71
N TYR A 441 -5.79 -18.35 -9.86
CA TYR A 441 -6.52 -19.55 -10.26
C TYR A 441 -7.87 -19.22 -10.89
N ASP A 442 -8.73 -18.47 -10.18
CA ASP A 442 -10.06 -18.15 -10.67
C ASP A 442 -9.99 -17.40 -12.01
N LEU A 443 -9.04 -16.47 -12.15
CA LEU A 443 -8.87 -15.68 -13.38
C LEU A 443 -8.33 -16.49 -14.57
N LEU A 444 -7.36 -17.39 -14.34
CA LEU A 444 -6.64 -18.09 -15.40
C LEU A 444 -7.28 -19.43 -15.78
N VAL A 445 -8.12 -19.98 -14.91
CA VAL A 445 -8.71 -21.33 -15.07
C VAL A 445 -10.24 -21.26 -15.13
N ARG A 446 -10.90 -20.58 -14.20
CA ARG A 446 -12.37 -20.64 -14.05
C ARG A 446 -13.14 -19.55 -14.77
N ASP A 447 -12.60 -18.34 -14.83
CA ASP A 447 -13.24 -17.20 -15.47
C ASP A 447 -13.06 -17.28 -17.00
N GLU A 448 -14.00 -17.94 -17.65
CA GLU A 448 -14.22 -17.92 -19.10
C GLU A 448 -14.79 -16.60 -19.72
N PRO A 449 -15.28 -15.55 -19.00
CA PRO A 449 -15.99 -14.45 -19.66
C PRO A 449 -15.10 -13.57 -20.57
N TYR A 450 -13.80 -13.87 -20.66
CA TYR A 450 -12.82 -13.10 -21.44
C TYR A 450 -12.25 -13.86 -22.67
N GLY A 451 -12.89 -14.95 -23.11
CA GLY A 451 -12.35 -15.83 -24.16
C GLY A 451 -11.20 -16.68 -23.61
N ARG A 452 -10.51 -17.50 -24.44
CA ARG A 452 -9.33 -18.28 -23.99
C ARG A 452 -8.26 -17.34 -23.42
N ALA A 453 -8.36 -17.05 -22.13
CA ALA A 453 -7.41 -16.23 -21.40
C ALA A 453 -6.03 -16.89 -21.52
N PRO A 454 -4.94 -16.10 -21.57
CA PRO A 454 -3.61 -16.68 -21.54
C PRO A 454 -3.48 -17.54 -20.28
N LYS A 455 -3.05 -18.80 -20.40
CA LYS A 455 -2.83 -19.70 -19.25
C LYS A 455 -1.69 -19.24 -18.32
N ARG A 456 -1.16 -18.03 -18.50
CA ARG A 456 -0.03 -17.47 -17.75
C ARG A 456 -0.14 -15.96 -17.62
N LEU A 457 0.50 -15.42 -16.59
CA LEU A 457 0.62 -13.97 -16.42
C LEU A 457 1.40 -13.34 -17.58
N PRO A 458 1.05 -12.12 -18.01
CA PRO A 458 1.83 -11.38 -18.99
C PRO A 458 3.25 -11.12 -18.44
N ILE A 459 4.25 -11.26 -19.31
CA ILE A 459 5.66 -10.97 -18.99
C ILE A 459 6.04 -9.71 -19.78
N VAL A 460 6.62 -8.74 -19.08
CA VAL A 460 7.14 -7.51 -19.69
C VAL A 460 8.66 -7.59 -19.76
N ASN A 461 9.19 -7.37 -20.96
CA ASN A 461 10.61 -7.14 -21.19
C ASN A 461 10.88 -5.63 -21.16
N TYR A 462 11.63 -5.16 -20.16
CA TYR A 462 11.98 -3.74 -20.04
C TYR A 462 13.20 -3.32 -20.86
N LEU A 463 13.89 -4.28 -21.45
CA LEU A 463 15.06 -4.08 -22.29
C LEU A 463 14.81 -4.62 -23.70
N ASP A 464 13.57 -4.52 -24.18
CA ASP A 464 13.19 -4.88 -25.55
C ASP A 464 13.61 -3.76 -26.50
N ILE A 465 14.93 -3.63 -26.66
CA ILE A 465 15.60 -2.59 -27.44
C ILE A 465 16.36 -3.28 -28.57
N ASP A 466 16.04 -2.94 -29.81
CA ASP A 466 16.69 -3.45 -31.02
C ASP A 466 18.08 -2.81 -31.24
N ASP A 467 18.94 -2.89 -30.22
CA ASP A 467 20.29 -2.30 -30.19
C ASP A 467 21.11 -2.84 -29.00
N ASP A 468 21.80 -3.96 -29.21
CA ASP A 468 22.66 -4.59 -28.19
C ASP A 468 23.78 -3.66 -27.71
N GLY A 469 24.26 -2.75 -28.56
CA GLY A 469 25.27 -1.77 -28.19
C GLY A 469 24.77 -0.83 -27.09
N PHE A 470 23.51 -0.43 -27.17
CA PHE A 470 22.88 0.41 -26.15
C PHE A 470 22.59 -0.36 -24.85
N ILE A 471 22.12 -1.61 -24.95
CA ILE A 471 21.93 -2.48 -23.78
C ILE A 471 23.27 -2.69 -23.05
N ASN A 472 24.34 -2.99 -23.77
CA ASN A 472 25.67 -3.14 -23.20
C ASN A 472 26.15 -1.84 -22.53
N ALA A 473 25.91 -0.69 -23.15
CA ALA A 473 26.24 0.61 -22.56
C ALA A 473 25.46 0.87 -21.26
N LEU A 474 24.20 0.44 -21.15
CA LEU A 474 23.39 0.51 -19.94
C LEU A 474 23.94 -0.41 -18.84
N LEU A 475 24.21 -1.68 -19.16
CA LEU A 475 24.67 -2.69 -18.18
C LEU A 475 26.05 -2.36 -17.60
N LEU A 476 26.88 -1.58 -18.29
CA LEU A 476 28.16 -1.10 -17.75
C LEU A 476 28.02 -0.16 -16.55
N GLU A 477 26.85 0.45 -16.32
CA GLU A 477 26.55 1.23 -15.11
C GLU A 477 26.14 0.34 -13.91
N VAL A 478 25.76 -0.91 -14.18
CA VAL A 478 25.46 -1.92 -13.17
C VAL A 478 26.77 -2.55 -12.70
N LEU A 479 26.85 -2.87 -11.41
CA LEU A 479 27.99 -3.57 -10.82
C LEU A 479 28.31 -4.84 -11.64
N PRO A 480 29.59 -5.12 -11.96
CA PRO A 480 29.97 -6.26 -12.79
C PRO A 480 29.33 -7.59 -12.40
N GLU A 481 29.31 -7.89 -11.10
CA GLU A 481 28.70 -9.07 -10.48
C GLU A 481 27.18 -9.16 -10.68
N ASP A 482 26.53 -8.03 -10.94
CA ASP A 482 25.08 -7.91 -11.00
C ASP A 482 24.53 -7.84 -12.41
N ARG A 483 25.38 -7.70 -13.43
CA ARG A 483 24.94 -7.42 -14.82
C ARG A 483 24.02 -8.51 -15.36
N THR A 484 24.41 -9.77 -15.22
CA THR A 484 23.63 -10.91 -15.72
C THR A 484 22.30 -11.03 -14.98
N ARG A 485 22.33 -10.99 -13.64
CA ARG A 485 21.10 -11.09 -12.84
C ARG A 485 20.16 -9.90 -13.09
N PHE A 486 20.70 -8.69 -13.22
CA PHE A 486 19.92 -7.49 -13.53
C PHE A 486 19.31 -7.56 -14.92
N TYR A 487 20.06 -7.99 -15.94
CA TYR A 487 19.54 -8.17 -17.30
C TYR A 487 18.40 -9.19 -17.33
N ASN A 488 18.61 -10.37 -16.75
CA ASN A 488 17.59 -11.42 -16.66
C ASN A 488 16.36 -10.96 -15.87
N TYR A 489 16.58 -10.18 -14.81
CA TYR A 489 15.51 -9.57 -14.04
C TYR A 489 14.68 -8.64 -14.94
N MET A 490 15.31 -7.67 -15.59
CA MET A 490 14.60 -6.68 -16.40
C MET A 490 13.90 -7.24 -17.64
N THR A 491 14.36 -8.37 -18.19
CA THR A 491 13.77 -8.96 -19.41
C THR A 491 12.55 -9.87 -19.16
N LYS A 492 12.39 -10.37 -17.94
CA LYS A 492 11.36 -11.36 -17.61
C LYS A 492 10.56 -10.95 -16.38
N ARG A 493 9.84 -9.81 -16.42
CA ARG A 493 9.01 -9.35 -15.29
C ARG A 493 7.55 -9.76 -15.43
N PRO A 494 7.06 -10.70 -14.61
CA PRO A 494 5.63 -10.98 -14.52
C PRO A 494 4.86 -9.70 -14.15
N LEU A 495 3.75 -9.47 -14.86
CA LEU A 495 2.87 -8.30 -14.71
C LEU A 495 3.53 -6.94 -14.95
N GLY A 496 4.80 -6.90 -15.39
CA GLY A 496 5.57 -5.66 -15.36
C GLY A 496 5.74 -5.13 -13.93
N LEU A 497 5.88 -6.01 -12.94
CA LEU A 497 6.16 -5.59 -11.57
C LEU A 497 7.58 -6.02 -11.19
N GLY A 498 8.37 -5.05 -10.74
CA GLY A 498 9.75 -5.24 -10.30
C GLY A 498 9.98 -4.51 -8.99
N CYS A 499 10.74 -5.15 -8.10
CA CYS A 499 11.20 -4.62 -6.83
C CYS A 499 12.73 -4.77 -6.76
N ILE A 500 13.43 -3.65 -6.57
CA ILE A 500 14.87 -3.63 -6.34
C ILE A 500 15.09 -3.17 -4.90
N SER A 501 15.49 -4.10 -4.04
CA SER A 501 15.84 -3.83 -2.64
C SER A 501 17.34 -3.99 -2.42
N ALA A 502 17.97 -3.06 -1.71
CA ALA A 502 19.36 -3.19 -1.26
C ALA A 502 19.64 -2.30 -0.05
N GLY A 503 20.76 -2.52 0.64
CA GLY A 503 21.22 -1.69 1.77
C GLY A 503 21.64 -0.27 1.35
N PRO A 504 21.89 0.65 2.31
CA PRO A 504 22.53 1.93 2.04
C PRO A 504 23.89 1.75 1.34
N GLY A 505 24.20 2.55 0.32
CA GLY A 505 25.48 2.49 -0.40
C GLY A 505 25.58 1.45 -1.55
N PHE A 506 24.66 0.48 -1.64
CA PHE A 506 24.68 -0.58 -2.66
C PHE A 506 24.22 -0.15 -4.08
N GLY A 507 24.32 1.14 -4.42
CA GLY A 507 24.04 1.60 -5.78
C GLY A 507 22.57 1.55 -6.24
N LYS A 508 21.59 1.35 -5.35
CA LYS A 508 20.14 1.29 -5.69
C LYS A 508 19.68 2.37 -6.67
N THR A 509 20.04 3.63 -6.39
CA THR A 509 19.63 4.77 -7.20
C THR A 509 20.21 4.70 -8.62
N THR A 510 21.43 4.16 -8.76
CA THR A 510 22.05 3.90 -10.08
C THR A 510 21.30 2.77 -10.79
N ALA A 511 21.05 1.63 -10.13
CA ALA A 511 20.32 0.51 -10.72
C ALA A 511 18.91 0.91 -11.19
N ILE A 512 18.16 1.66 -10.37
CA ILE A 512 16.84 2.19 -10.75
C ILE A 512 16.97 3.22 -11.89
N SER A 513 18.05 4.01 -11.95
CA SER A 513 18.28 4.92 -13.08
C SER A 513 18.51 4.16 -14.38
N VAL A 514 19.32 3.10 -14.36
CA VAL A 514 19.54 2.22 -15.54
C VAL A 514 18.23 1.57 -15.96
N ALA A 515 17.46 1.05 -15.00
CA ALA A 515 16.14 0.47 -15.24
C ALA A 515 15.19 1.49 -15.89
N ALA A 516 15.15 2.73 -15.38
CA ALA A 516 14.31 3.79 -15.90
C ALA A 516 14.68 4.17 -17.35
N ILE A 517 15.97 4.25 -17.70
CA ILE A 517 16.40 4.54 -19.08
C ILE A 517 16.04 3.38 -20.01
N GLY A 518 16.25 2.14 -19.58
CA GLY A 518 15.85 0.95 -20.33
C GLY A 518 14.34 0.89 -20.57
N MET A 519 13.55 1.08 -19.50
CA MET A 519 12.09 1.18 -19.58
C MET A 519 11.64 2.33 -20.49
N ALA A 520 12.30 3.49 -20.44
CA ALA A 520 11.93 4.61 -21.31
C ALA A 520 12.24 4.34 -22.78
N ALA A 521 13.34 3.64 -23.07
CA ALA A 521 13.68 3.23 -24.43
C ALA A 521 12.70 2.19 -24.99
N THR A 522 12.19 1.30 -24.13
CA THR A 522 11.27 0.21 -24.52
C THR A 522 9.80 0.64 -24.53
N LEU A 523 9.34 1.33 -23.49
CA LEU A 523 7.93 1.66 -23.22
C LEU A 523 7.58 3.13 -23.53
N GLY A 524 8.58 3.97 -23.83
CA GLY A 524 8.41 5.39 -24.11
C GLY A 524 8.41 6.26 -22.85
N LYS A 525 7.37 7.07 -22.64
CA LYS A 525 7.34 8.03 -21.50
C LYS A 525 7.09 7.29 -20.20
N ILE A 526 7.94 7.53 -19.20
CA ILE A 526 7.81 6.95 -17.87
C ILE A 526 7.58 8.03 -16.81
N TYR A 527 6.84 7.67 -15.76
CA TYR A 527 6.70 8.49 -14.57
C TYR A 527 7.55 7.90 -13.44
N ALA A 528 8.29 8.77 -12.74
CA ALA A 528 9.02 8.42 -11.55
C ALA A 528 8.56 9.29 -10.39
N PHE A 529 8.36 8.69 -9.22
CA PHE A 529 7.94 9.37 -8.01
C PHE A 529 8.73 8.84 -6.81
N ALA A 530 8.89 9.70 -5.80
CA ALA A 530 9.56 9.38 -4.56
C ALA A 530 8.81 10.05 -3.39
N PRO A 531 8.97 9.56 -2.14
CA PRO A 531 8.15 10.04 -1.01
C PRO A 531 8.41 11.49 -0.61
N THR A 532 9.56 12.06 -0.99
CA THR A 532 9.93 13.44 -0.65
C THR A 532 10.46 14.19 -1.86
N HIS A 533 10.39 15.52 -1.82
CA HIS A 533 10.99 16.37 -2.84
C HIS A 533 12.50 16.11 -2.94
N VAL A 534 13.21 16.04 -1.81
CA VAL A 534 14.65 15.75 -1.75
C VAL A 534 15.00 14.40 -2.41
N ALA A 535 14.23 13.35 -2.14
CA ALA A 535 14.44 12.04 -2.76
C ALA A 535 14.20 12.09 -4.27
N THR A 536 13.17 12.81 -4.71
CA THR A 536 12.86 12.98 -6.14
C THR A 536 13.97 13.76 -6.85
N ASP A 537 14.47 14.82 -6.24
CA ASP A 537 15.52 15.68 -6.81
C ASP A 537 16.85 14.90 -6.93
N THR A 538 17.20 14.15 -5.87
CA THR A 538 18.37 13.25 -5.86
C THR A 538 18.26 12.19 -6.97
N PHE A 539 17.07 11.62 -7.17
CA PHE A 539 16.85 10.64 -8.22
C PHE A 539 16.94 11.27 -9.61
N ALA A 540 16.33 12.44 -9.84
CA ALA A 540 16.39 13.15 -11.11
C ALA A 540 17.82 13.54 -11.49
N GLU A 541 18.62 14.02 -10.54
CA GLU A 541 20.04 14.33 -10.75
C GLU A 541 20.83 13.06 -11.12
N ARG A 542 20.62 11.95 -10.38
CA ARG A 542 21.27 10.67 -10.69
C ARG A 542 20.90 10.17 -12.07
N LEU A 543 19.61 10.20 -12.42
CA LEU A 543 19.10 9.77 -13.72
C LEU A 543 19.71 10.60 -14.86
N SER A 544 19.86 11.91 -14.67
CA SER A 544 20.49 12.83 -15.64
C SER A 544 21.95 12.47 -15.91
N ARG A 545 22.72 12.24 -14.83
CA ARG A 545 24.12 11.80 -14.95
C ARG A 545 24.24 10.45 -15.66
N VAL A 546 23.47 9.45 -15.24
CA VAL A 546 23.53 8.10 -15.83
C VAL A 546 23.16 8.16 -17.32
N THR A 547 22.09 8.89 -17.66
CA THR A 547 21.68 9.13 -19.05
C THR A 547 22.80 9.73 -19.89
N LYS A 548 23.49 10.75 -19.35
CA LYS A 548 24.64 11.38 -20.01
C LYS A 548 25.75 10.36 -20.25
N THR A 549 26.18 9.64 -19.21
CA THR A 549 27.28 8.66 -19.30
C THR A 549 26.97 7.55 -20.31
N VAL A 550 25.78 6.95 -20.23
CA VAL A 550 25.35 5.87 -21.15
C VAL A 550 25.28 6.38 -22.58
N THR A 551 24.69 7.55 -22.82
CA THR A 551 24.56 8.12 -24.16
C THR A 551 25.92 8.50 -24.76
N ASP A 552 26.81 9.09 -23.96
CA ASP A 552 28.15 9.47 -24.40
C ASP A 552 29.00 8.23 -24.71
N ARG A 553 28.89 7.18 -23.89
CA ARG A 553 29.52 5.86 -24.10
C ARG A 553 29.01 5.22 -25.38
N TYR A 554 27.68 5.15 -25.55
CA TYR A 554 27.06 4.57 -26.74
C TYR A 554 27.43 5.35 -28.00
N ASN A 555 27.43 6.68 -27.97
CA ASN A 555 27.73 7.49 -29.16
C ASN A 555 29.23 7.47 -29.55
N LYS A 556 30.11 6.98 -28.69
CA LYS A 556 31.54 6.94 -28.97
C LYS A 556 31.85 5.89 -30.04
N GLY A 557 32.10 6.35 -31.26
CA GLY A 557 32.45 5.47 -32.40
C GLY A 557 31.25 4.94 -33.18
N ASN A 558 30.02 5.30 -32.81
CA ASN A 558 28.80 4.90 -33.53
C ASN A 558 28.35 5.99 -34.52
N SER A 559 28.02 5.57 -35.74
CA SER A 559 27.50 6.44 -36.81
C SER A 559 26.09 6.95 -36.50
N THR A 560 25.23 6.08 -35.95
CA THR A 560 23.89 6.43 -35.48
C THR A 560 23.97 6.90 -34.03
N ARG A 561 23.68 8.18 -33.80
CA ARG A 561 23.75 8.78 -32.46
C ARG A 561 22.40 8.74 -31.75
N ARG A 562 22.41 8.35 -30.47
CA ARG A 562 21.27 8.50 -29.56
C ARG A 562 21.30 9.85 -28.85
N ARG A 563 20.10 10.39 -28.60
CA ARG A 563 19.90 11.60 -27.80
C ARG A 563 19.80 11.23 -26.32
N ARG A 564 20.25 12.14 -25.46
CA ARG A 564 20.05 12.01 -24.01
C ARG A 564 18.55 12.11 -23.70
N ALA A 565 18.08 11.32 -22.75
CA ALA A 565 16.71 11.41 -22.24
C ALA A 565 16.47 12.78 -21.59
N LEU A 566 15.30 13.38 -21.88
CA LEU A 566 14.83 14.58 -21.21
C LEU A 566 14.18 14.17 -19.87
N ILE A 567 14.63 14.79 -18.79
CA ILE A 567 14.08 14.57 -17.45
C ILE A 567 13.33 15.82 -17.04
N VAL A 568 12.04 15.67 -16.77
CA VAL A 568 11.16 16.76 -16.33
C VAL A 568 10.79 16.51 -14.87
N ARG A 569 11.18 17.45 -14.01
CA ARG A 569 10.80 17.46 -12.60
C ARG A 569 9.63 18.40 -12.42
N GLY A 570 8.43 17.86 -12.20
CA GLY A 570 7.25 18.67 -11.89
C GLY A 570 7.07 18.86 -10.39
N TYR A 571 6.86 20.11 -9.96
CA TYR A 571 6.33 20.46 -8.64
C TYR A 571 4.80 20.56 -8.69
N LYS A 572 4.15 20.98 -7.60
CA LYS A 572 2.69 21.16 -7.61
C LYS A 572 2.34 22.16 -8.71
N PHE A 573 1.34 21.82 -9.54
CA PHE A 573 0.99 22.62 -10.71
C PHE A 573 0.76 24.10 -10.37
N ARG A 574 0.15 24.39 -9.21
CA ARG A 574 -0.08 25.76 -8.77
C ARG A 574 1.24 26.49 -8.49
N ASP A 575 2.17 25.85 -7.80
CA ASP A 575 3.49 26.43 -7.52
C ASP A 575 4.25 26.68 -8.84
N GLU A 576 4.21 25.73 -9.79
CA GLU A 576 4.82 25.87 -11.12
C GLU A 576 4.18 27.00 -11.93
N TYR A 577 2.85 27.08 -11.93
CA TYR A 577 2.10 28.14 -12.59
C TYR A 577 2.42 29.51 -11.99
N ASP A 578 2.45 29.61 -10.66
CA ASP A 578 2.73 30.86 -9.94
C ASP A 578 4.17 31.32 -10.19
N VAL A 579 5.14 30.39 -10.18
CA VAL A 579 6.54 30.68 -10.56
C VAL A 579 6.62 31.11 -12.01
N PHE A 580 5.92 30.44 -12.92
CA PHE A 580 5.90 30.80 -14.34
C PHE A 580 5.30 32.20 -14.58
N ILE A 581 4.14 32.50 -13.99
CA ILE A 581 3.52 33.82 -14.05
C ILE A 581 4.41 34.87 -13.37
N GLY A 582 5.06 34.52 -12.26
CA GLY A 582 6.02 35.38 -11.56
C GLY A 582 7.23 35.74 -12.42
N LEU A 583 7.79 34.76 -13.14
CA LEU A 583 8.87 34.94 -14.11
C LEU A 583 8.43 35.79 -15.30
N LEU A 584 7.20 35.61 -15.80
CA LEU A 584 6.64 36.45 -16.87
C LEU A 584 6.46 37.91 -16.41
N ARG A 585 6.08 38.12 -15.15
CA ARG A 585 5.92 39.46 -14.57
C ARG A 585 7.25 40.13 -14.23
N ASN A 586 8.28 39.35 -13.86
CA ASN A 586 9.61 39.85 -13.49
C ASN A 586 10.72 38.92 -14.01
N SER A 587 11.13 39.13 -15.25
CA SER A 587 12.10 38.30 -15.98
C SER A 587 13.53 38.28 -15.40
N ARG A 588 13.85 39.17 -14.45
CA ARG A 588 15.16 39.23 -13.77
C ARG A 588 15.18 38.53 -12.40
N SER A 589 14.03 38.09 -11.88
CA SER A 589 14.01 37.30 -10.66
C SER A 589 14.48 35.89 -11.02
N ARG A 590 15.59 35.43 -10.44
CA ARG A 590 16.07 34.06 -10.61
C ARG A 590 15.17 33.11 -9.82
N GLY A 591 13.95 32.86 -10.29
CA GLY A 591 13.15 31.67 -9.97
C GLY A 591 12.96 31.28 -8.49
N THR A 592 13.19 32.16 -7.52
CA THR A 592 13.02 31.89 -6.08
C THR A 592 11.81 32.60 -5.49
N THR A 593 10.79 32.89 -6.29
CA THR A 593 9.46 33.27 -5.75
C THR A 593 8.61 32.02 -5.51
N ALA A 594 9.11 31.10 -4.68
CA ALA A 594 8.19 30.36 -3.82
C ALA A 594 7.79 31.34 -2.71
N THR A 595 6.87 32.26 -3.00
CA THR A 595 6.15 32.91 -1.91
C THR A 595 5.49 31.77 -1.15
N ASN A 596 5.97 31.47 0.06
CA ASN A 596 5.49 30.43 0.97
C ASN A 596 4.04 30.66 1.47
N TRP A 597 3.24 31.39 0.70
CA TRP A 597 1.85 31.76 0.94
C TRP A 597 0.98 31.12 -0.14
N ARG A 598 -0.18 30.57 0.23
CA ARG A 598 -1.20 30.17 -0.77
C ARG A 598 -1.51 31.40 -1.63
N ALA A 599 -1.31 31.38 -2.95
CA ALA A 599 -1.75 32.50 -3.78
C ALA A 599 -3.27 32.67 -3.69
N ASP A 600 -3.74 33.91 -3.69
CA ASP A 600 -5.12 34.33 -3.45
C ASP A 600 -6.14 33.35 -4.05
N SER A 601 -7.08 32.92 -3.22
CA SER A 601 -8.26 32.17 -3.66
C SER A 601 -9.31 33.17 -4.11
N ASN A 602 -9.11 33.76 -5.29
CA ASN A 602 -10.19 34.40 -6.05
C ASN A 602 -10.39 33.64 -7.35
#